data_AF-A0A351SRA0-F1
#
_entry.id   AF-A0A351SRA0-F1
#
_cell.length_a   1.000
_cell.length_b   1.000
_cell.length_c   1.000
_cell.angle_alpha   90.00
_cell.angle_beta   90.00
_cell.angle_gamma   90.00
#
_symmetry.space_group_name_H-M   'P 1'
#
loop_
_entity.id
_entity.type
_entity.pdbx_description
1 polymer ?
#
loop_
_entity_poly.entity_id
_entity_poly.type
_entity_poly.pdbx_seq_one_letter_code
_entity_poly.pdbx_strand_id
1 'polypeptide(L)'
;MKMQYLNELLPLLIFSSGSIATFYGAYLLESRSTHLELCRKEKKEFKIETFPPILETPTLDIEGLNPSIQNIILEFIRTIESVPNANLDAFYANFKKDKIRISEKGTMIPKLTSDELEVNLHGELRTQLFPFLLKEAATRCKDNTRAIGFARYDDLKGKKIGSHLSSSYTYLLLERYFNLFFSRSASTLSFDITKYIEWLVGKDTMENLYFRGALDQLVEKLSVYSSRKRVIEMLLEFDNLGLKDNRRNQHYTNLAYREFILKLTHMGIRKLRLDPPESEEELKYALMRINTLSFNSYRIGKRNYAPSLKMSIDAEKIYEKEIEHYRKSTNL
;
A
#
# COMPACT_ATOMS: atom_id res chain seq x y z
N MET A 1 -13.47 7.81 -34.68
CA MET A 1 -12.03 8.04 -34.90
C MET A 1 -11.20 7.90 -33.61
N LYS A 2 -11.50 6.92 -32.74
CA LYS A 2 -10.97 6.82 -31.35
C LYS A 2 -10.13 5.55 -31.06
N MET A 3 -9.86 4.70 -32.06
CA MET A 3 -9.12 3.43 -31.90
C MET A 3 -7.80 3.37 -32.69
N GLN A 4 -7.49 4.39 -33.49
CA GLN A 4 -6.35 4.35 -34.42
C GLN A 4 -5.01 4.75 -33.75
N TYR A 5 -5.04 5.59 -32.70
CA TYR A 5 -3.83 6.13 -32.06
C TYR A 5 -3.22 5.23 -30.97
N LEU A 6 -3.96 4.27 -30.42
CA LEU A 6 -3.39 3.31 -29.45
C LEU A 6 -2.41 2.32 -30.11
N ASN A 7 -2.57 2.08 -31.42
CA ASN A 7 -1.69 1.22 -32.21
C ASN A 7 -0.41 1.92 -32.66
N GLU A 8 -0.34 3.25 -32.62
CA GLU A 8 0.86 4.02 -33.01
C GLU A 8 1.87 4.20 -31.86
N LEU A 9 1.44 4.01 -30.61
CA LEU A 9 2.31 4.13 -29.43
C LEU A 9 3.01 2.80 -29.03
N LEU A 10 2.49 1.66 -29.49
CA LEU A 10 3.06 0.34 -29.20
C LEU A 10 4.46 0.10 -29.84
N PRO A 11 4.74 0.54 -31.08
CA PRO A 11 6.02 0.28 -31.75
C PRO A 11 7.20 1.08 -31.18
N LEU A 12 6.96 2.23 -30.54
CA LEU A 12 7.99 3.07 -29.92
C LEU A 12 8.56 2.46 -28.63
N LEU A 13 7.88 1.48 -28.02
CA LEU A 13 8.36 0.69 -26.89
C LEU A 13 9.25 -0.50 -27.29
N ILE A 14 9.31 -0.86 -28.58
CA ILE A 14 9.91 -2.12 -29.07
C ILE A 14 11.35 -1.93 -29.59
N PHE A 15 11.81 -0.70 -29.82
CA PHE A 15 13.04 -0.41 -30.60
C PHE A 15 14.38 -0.44 -29.85
N SER A 16 14.46 -0.96 -28.61
CA SER A 16 15.73 -1.06 -27.85
C SER A 16 16.29 -2.49 -27.74
N SER A 17 15.76 -3.45 -28.50
CA SER A 17 15.80 -4.88 -28.16
C SER A 17 16.93 -5.73 -28.76
N GLY A 18 17.74 -5.22 -29.69
CA GLY A 18 18.67 -6.08 -30.47
C GLY A 18 19.91 -6.58 -29.72
N SER A 19 20.64 -5.70 -29.02
CA SER A 19 21.92 -6.05 -28.38
C SER A 19 21.78 -6.46 -26.90
N ILE A 20 20.60 -6.20 -26.33
CA ILE A 20 20.19 -6.55 -24.96
C ILE A 20 19.74 -8.01 -24.90
N ALA A 21 19.14 -8.54 -25.98
CA ALA A 21 18.52 -9.86 -26.03
C ALA A 21 19.48 -11.04 -25.80
N THR A 22 20.73 -10.96 -26.25
CA THR A 22 21.67 -12.10 -26.19
C THR A 22 22.34 -12.24 -24.82
N PHE A 23 22.61 -11.13 -24.13
CA PHE A 23 23.14 -11.11 -22.75
C PHE A 23 22.01 -11.32 -21.72
N TYR A 24 20.80 -10.81 -21.99
CA TYR A 24 19.60 -11.15 -21.20
C TYR A 24 19.16 -12.59 -21.41
N GLY A 25 19.35 -13.21 -22.57
CA GLY A 25 18.83 -14.56 -22.86
C GLY A 25 19.38 -15.67 -21.96
N ALA A 26 20.70 -15.69 -21.72
CA ALA A 26 21.34 -16.66 -20.83
C ALA A 26 21.07 -16.37 -19.34
N TYR A 27 20.99 -15.09 -18.98
CA TYR A 27 20.75 -14.62 -17.60
C TYR A 27 19.26 -14.68 -17.20
N LEU A 28 18.33 -14.55 -18.14
CA LEU A 28 16.88 -14.75 -17.99
C LEU A 28 16.53 -16.21 -17.69
N LEU A 29 17.38 -17.18 -18.04
CA LEU A 29 17.15 -18.59 -17.75
C LEU A 29 17.49 -18.94 -16.29
N GLU A 30 18.58 -18.42 -15.74
CA GLU A 30 18.90 -18.52 -14.29
C GLU A 30 18.00 -17.60 -13.43
N SER A 31 17.73 -16.39 -13.89
CA SER A 31 16.78 -15.46 -13.25
C SER A 31 15.34 -15.99 -13.29
N ARG A 32 14.98 -16.75 -14.32
CA ARG A 32 13.73 -17.51 -14.35
C ARG A 32 13.69 -18.54 -13.26
N SER A 33 14.76 -19.24 -12.92
CA SER A 33 14.68 -20.29 -11.87
C SER A 33 14.37 -19.68 -10.50
N THR A 34 14.94 -18.52 -10.18
CA THR A 34 14.73 -17.83 -8.88
C THR A 34 13.46 -16.98 -8.85
N HIS A 35 13.10 -16.31 -9.96
CA HIS A 35 11.76 -15.72 -10.14
C HIS A 35 10.69 -16.81 -10.11
N LEU A 36 10.92 -17.95 -10.75
CA LEU A 36 10.09 -19.14 -10.62
C LEU A 36 10.13 -19.68 -9.21
N GLU A 37 11.18 -19.57 -8.39
CA GLU A 37 11.15 -19.93 -6.96
C GLU A 37 10.31 -18.97 -6.12
N LEU A 38 10.40 -17.66 -6.39
CA LEU A 38 9.52 -16.64 -5.77
C LEU A 38 8.06 -16.79 -6.23
N CYS A 39 7.83 -17.21 -7.47
CA CYS A 39 6.52 -17.56 -8.03
C CYS A 39 6.09 -19.01 -7.76
N ARG A 40 7.00 -19.91 -7.32
CA ARG A 40 6.77 -21.34 -6.97
C ARG A 40 6.47 -21.50 -5.50
N LYS A 41 6.67 -20.48 -4.66
CA LYS A 41 6.05 -20.40 -3.34
C LYS A 41 4.53 -20.28 -3.50
N GLU A 42 3.96 -21.44 -3.78
CA GLU A 42 2.57 -21.84 -3.88
C GLU A 42 1.65 -20.83 -4.60
N LYS A 43 1.49 -21.03 -5.92
CA LYS A 43 0.29 -20.63 -6.69
C LYS A 43 -0.96 -21.40 -6.21
N LYS A 44 -1.14 -21.55 -4.90
CA LYS A 44 -2.42 -21.96 -4.34
C LYS A 44 -3.31 -20.74 -4.35
N GLU A 45 -4.46 -20.87 -4.98
CA GLU A 45 -5.50 -19.84 -5.03
C GLU A 45 -5.69 -19.24 -3.62
N PHE A 46 -5.33 -17.96 -3.47
CA PHE A 46 -5.48 -17.27 -2.20
C PHE A 46 -6.93 -16.83 -2.08
N LYS A 47 -7.74 -17.63 -1.36
CA LYS A 47 -9.10 -17.24 -1.03
C LYS A 47 -9.04 -16.15 0.05
N ILE A 48 -9.39 -14.92 -0.32
CA ILE A 48 -9.50 -13.82 0.65
C ILE A 48 -10.87 -13.93 1.30
N GLU A 49 -10.89 -14.14 2.60
CA GLU A 49 -12.14 -14.27 3.36
C GLU A 49 -12.82 -12.92 3.59
N THR A 50 -14.15 -12.95 3.52
CA THR A 50 -15.06 -11.86 3.86
C THR A 50 -15.37 -11.91 5.35
N PHE A 51 -15.27 -10.77 6.03
CA PHE A 51 -15.60 -10.64 7.45
C PHE A 51 -17.03 -10.12 7.63
N PRO A 52 -17.83 -10.71 8.54
CA PRO A 52 -19.15 -10.21 8.85
C PRO A 52 -19.08 -8.84 9.57
N PRO A 53 -20.17 -8.06 9.57
CA PRO A 53 -20.28 -6.90 10.44
C PRO A 53 -20.21 -7.32 11.91
N ILE A 54 -19.76 -6.41 12.78
CA ILE A 54 -19.80 -6.60 14.22
C ILE A 54 -21.23 -6.29 14.68
N LEU A 55 -21.84 -7.25 15.38
CA LEU A 55 -23.25 -7.16 15.78
C LEU A 55 -23.44 -6.54 17.17
N GLU A 56 -22.41 -6.62 18.03
CA GLU A 56 -22.45 -6.10 19.40
C GLU A 56 -21.23 -5.23 19.66
N THR A 57 -21.48 -4.01 20.13
CA THR A 57 -20.46 -3.05 20.56
C THR A 57 -20.43 -3.02 22.08
N PRO A 58 -19.49 -3.72 22.74
CA PRO A 58 -19.39 -3.67 24.18
C PRO A 58 -18.99 -2.26 24.65
N THR A 59 -19.31 -1.93 25.90
CA THR A 59 -18.90 -0.67 26.51
C THR A 59 -17.39 -0.64 26.74
N LEU A 60 -16.75 0.46 26.36
CA LEU A 60 -15.33 0.66 26.61
C LEU A 60 -15.03 0.78 28.11
N ASP A 61 -14.20 -0.11 28.64
CA ASP A 61 -13.65 -0.01 29.99
C ASP A 61 -12.18 0.44 29.93
N ILE A 62 -11.93 1.67 30.37
CA ILE A 62 -10.59 2.25 30.56
C ILE A 62 -10.33 2.62 32.03
N GLU A 63 -11.23 2.27 32.94
CA GLU A 63 -11.09 2.61 34.36
C GLU A 63 -9.90 1.86 34.96
N GLY A 64 -9.10 2.57 35.76
CA GLY A 64 -7.88 2.05 36.38
C GLY A 64 -6.62 2.13 35.50
N LEU A 65 -6.72 2.55 34.23
CA LEU A 65 -5.54 2.89 33.43
C LEU A 65 -4.89 4.19 33.93
N ASN A 66 -3.60 4.38 33.64
CA ASN A 66 -2.93 5.65 33.93
C ASN A 66 -3.68 6.83 33.26
N PRO A 67 -3.90 7.98 33.95
CA PRO A 67 -4.68 9.09 33.40
C PRO A 67 -4.17 9.62 32.05
N SER A 68 -2.86 9.65 31.82
CA SER A 68 -2.28 10.07 30.55
C SER A 68 -2.63 9.11 29.41
N ILE A 69 -2.69 7.80 29.70
CA ILE A 69 -3.11 6.77 28.74
C ILE A 69 -4.60 6.92 28.45
N GLN A 70 -5.44 7.11 29.48
CA GLN A 70 -6.88 7.33 29.30
C GLN A 70 -7.15 8.54 28.40
N ASN A 71 -6.49 9.66 28.66
CA ASN A 71 -6.64 10.88 27.85
C ASN A 71 -6.29 10.65 26.38
N ILE A 72 -5.25 9.87 26.09
CA ILE A 72 -4.85 9.54 24.71
C ILE A 72 -5.87 8.60 24.05
N ILE A 73 -6.44 7.64 24.78
CA ILE A 73 -7.50 6.79 24.24
C ILE A 73 -8.75 7.62 23.91
N LEU A 74 -9.13 8.56 24.78
CA LEU A 74 -10.26 9.45 24.53
C LEU A 74 -9.98 10.41 23.35
N GLU A 75 -8.76 10.91 23.22
CA GLU A 75 -8.32 11.70 22.07
C GLU A 75 -8.45 10.88 20.77
N PHE A 76 -7.99 9.62 20.79
CA PHE A 76 -8.09 8.71 19.67
C PHE A 76 -9.55 8.52 19.23
N ILE A 77 -10.44 8.20 20.18
CA ILE A 77 -11.86 7.95 19.90
C ILE A 77 -12.50 9.17 19.24
N ARG A 78 -12.38 10.36 19.87
CA ARG A 78 -12.94 11.61 19.32
C ARG A 78 -12.42 11.92 17.93
N THR A 79 -11.13 11.66 17.68
CA THR A 79 -10.52 11.91 16.37
C THR A 79 -11.09 10.96 15.31
N ILE A 80 -11.17 9.66 15.61
CA ILE A 80 -11.68 8.67 14.65
C ILE A 80 -13.18 8.80 14.42
N GLU A 81 -13.97 9.15 15.45
CA GLU A 81 -15.41 9.43 15.31
C GLU A 81 -15.70 10.62 14.37
N SER A 82 -14.76 11.55 14.24
CA SER A 82 -14.87 12.65 13.28
C SER A 82 -14.60 12.24 11.82
N VAL A 83 -14.10 11.01 11.59
CA VAL A 83 -13.81 10.50 10.24
C VAL A 83 -15.07 9.83 9.69
N PRO A 84 -15.69 10.35 8.61
CA PRO A 84 -17.01 9.87 8.13
C PRO A 84 -17.05 8.39 7.74
N ASN A 85 -15.90 7.85 7.33
CA ASN A 85 -15.77 6.50 6.80
C ASN A 85 -15.17 5.51 7.81
N ALA A 86 -14.88 5.96 9.04
CA ALA A 86 -14.36 5.11 10.09
C ALA A 86 -15.48 4.49 10.92
N ASN A 87 -15.22 3.30 11.47
CA ASN A 87 -16.13 2.60 12.35
C ASN A 87 -15.31 2.04 13.52
N LEU A 88 -15.71 2.37 14.75
CA LEU A 88 -15.04 1.97 15.99
C LEU A 88 -15.64 0.70 16.63
N ASP A 89 -16.60 0.02 16.00
CA ASP A 89 -17.23 -1.17 16.58
C ASP A 89 -16.21 -2.25 16.91
N ALA A 90 -15.19 -2.41 16.05
CA ALA A 90 -14.07 -3.31 16.33
C ALA A 90 -13.14 -2.80 17.40
N PHE A 91 -12.95 -1.50 17.49
CA PHE A 91 -12.16 -0.96 18.59
C PHE A 91 -12.82 -1.35 19.91
N TYR A 92 -14.12 -1.11 20.04
CA TYR A 92 -14.90 -1.48 21.22
C TYR A 92 -14.87 -2.99 21.46
N ALA A 93 -15.06 -3.81 20.43
CA ALA A 93 -15.05 -5.28 20.58
C ALA A 93 -13.67 -5.87 20.93
N ASN A 94 -12.58 -5.29 20.43
CA ASN A 94 -11.25 -5.85 20.54
C ASN A 94 -10.42 -5.27 21.69
N PHE A 95 -10.58 -3.99 21.99
CA PHE A 95 -9.76 -3.31 22.98
C PHE A 95 -10.05 -3.83 24.38
N LYS A 96 -8.98 -4.16 25.11
CA LYS A 96 -9.05 -4.51 26.52
C LYS A 96 -7.89 -3.85 27.25
N LYS A 97 -8.17 -3.28 28.43
CA LYS A 97 -7.17 -2.51 29.20
C LYS A 97 -5.95 -3.33 29.65
N ASP A 98 -6.14 -4.63 29.87
CA ASP A 98 -5.09 -5.61 30.20
C ASP A 98 -4.06 -5.82 29.08
N LYS A 99 -4.38 -5.44 27.84
CA LYS A 99 -3.41 -5.41 26.73
C LYS A 99 -2.34 -4.33 26.89
N ILE A 100 -2.52 -3.34 27.77
CA ILE A 100 -1.56 -2.27 28.00
C ILE A 100 -0.75 -2.57 29.27
N ARG A 101 0.56 -2.74 29.12
CA ARG A 101 1.51 -2.90 30.23
C ARG A 101 2.44 -1.71 30.32
N ILE A 102 2.68 -1.23 31.54
CA ILE A 102 3.61 -0.11 31.78
C ILE A 102 5.01 -0.69 32.01
N SER A 103 6.01 -0.18 31.29
CA SER A 103 7.40 -0.64 31.37
C SER A 103 8.38 0.53 31.28
N GLU A 104 9.39 0.56 32.15
CA GLU A 104 10.48 1.56 32.11
C GLU A 104 11.36 1.41 30.86
N LYS A 105 11.34 0.22 30.22
CA LYS A 105 12.13 -0.10 29.01
C LYS A 105 11.29 -0.07 27.73
N GLY A 106 10.07 0.48 27.77
CA GLY A 106 9.11 0.38 26.67
C GLY A 106 9.70 0.81 25.31
N THR A 107 9.28 0.12 24.26
CA THR A 107 9.78 0.34 22.91
C THR A 107 9.19 1.60 22.29
N MET A 108 9.99 2.37 21.54
CA MET A 108 9.52 3.59 20.85
C MET A 108 8.44 3.33 19.77
N ILE A 109 8.39 2.12 19.19
CA ILE A 109 7.45 1.77 18.13
C ILE A 109 6.86 0.39 18.44
N PRO A 110 5.54 0.27 18.63
CA PRO A 110 4.90 -1.02 18.84
C PRO A 110 5.09 -1.94 17.64
N LYS A 111 5.34 -3.22 17.90
CA LYS A 111 5.16 -4.23 16.85
C LYS A 111 3.66 -4.34 16.56
N LEU A 112 3.23 -3.92 15.36
CA LEU A 112 1.83 -4.01 14.90
C LEU A 112 1.25 -5.45 14.90
N THR A 113 2.09 -6.46 15.10
CA THR A 113 1.70 -7.87 15.19
C THR A 113 1.48 -8.36 16.63
N SER A 114 1.84 -7.58 17.64
CA SER A 114 1.66 -7.94 19.05
C SER A 114 0.22 -7.65 19.48
N ASP A 115 -0.38 -8.56 20.24
CA ASP A 115 -1.71 -8.36 20.83
C ASP A 115 -1.66 -7.59 22.16
N GLU A 116 -0.46 -7.41 22.71
CA GLU A 116 -0.16 -6.59 23.89
C GLU A 116 0.77 -5.43 23.52
N LEU A 117 0.66 -4.33 24.26
CA LEU A 117 1.48 -3.14 24.13
C LEU A 117 2.20 -2.84 25.45
N GLU A 118 3.53 -2.78 25.40
CA GLU A 118 4.33 -2.21 26.47
C GLU A 118 4.56 -0.72 26.24
N VAL A 119 4.18 0.11 27.21
CA VAL A 119 4.22 1.58 27.14
C VAL A 119 5.24 2.12 28.14
N ASN A 120 6.13 2.98 27.65
CA ASN A 120 6.99 3.81 28.48
C ASN A 120 6.32 5.16 28.75
N LEU A 121 5.98 5.43 30.02
CA LEU A 121 5.37 6.69 30.45
C LEU A 121 6.28 7.92 30.28
N HIS A 122 7.60 7.71 30.19
CA HIS A 122 8.58 8.78 29.96
C HIS A 122 8.85 9.04 28.47
N GLY A 123 8.31 8.22 27.57
CA GLY A 123 8.43 8.39 26.13
C GLY A 123 7.27 9.18 25.52
N GLU A 124 7.31 9.36 24.20
CA GLU A 124 6.17 9.92 23.47
C GLU A 124 5.01 8.91 23.42
N LEU A 125 4.05 9.09 24.34
CA LEU A 125 2.92 8.18 24.50
C LEU A 125 2.04 8.08 23.26
N ARG A 126 1.81 9.18 22.52
CA ARG A 126 1.01 9.17 21.29
C ARG A 126 1.61 8.27 20.22
N THR A 127 2.93 8.37 20.02
CA THR A 127 3.70 7.57 19.06
C THR A 127 3.67 6.07 19.38
N GLN A 128 3.51 5.72 20.66
CA GLN A 128 3.35 4.34 21.13
C GLN A 128 1.89 3.86 21.06
N LEU A 129 0.93 4.68 21.47
CA LEU A 129 -0.47 4.25 21.63
C LEU A 129 -1.26 4.30 20.33
N PHE A 130 -1.17 5.38 19.53
CA PHE A 130 -2.04 5.51 18.35
C PHE A 130 -1.88 4.39 17.31
N PRO A 131 -0.68 3.89 16.98
CA PRO A 131 -0.55 2.74 16.07
C PRO A 131 -1.25 1.49 16.59
N PHE A 132 -1.18 1.26 17.90
CA PHE A 132 -1.86 0.14 18.56
C PHE A 132 -3.38 0.31 18.54
N LEU A 133 -3.89 1.50 18.91
CA LEU A 133 -5.33 1.77 18.92
C LEU A 133 -5.94 1.67 17.50
N LEU A 134 -5.24 2.17 16.47
CA LEU A 134 -5.64 2.01 15.07
C LEU A 134 -5.66 0.54 14.64
N LYS A 135 -4.68 -0.25 15.07
CA LYS A 135 -4.66 -1.70 14.83
C LYS A 135 -5.89 -2.35 15.45
N GLU A 136 -6.24 -2.05 16.69
CA GLU A 136 -7.42 -2.63 17.36
C GLU A 136 -8.73 -2.23 16.64
N ALA A 137 -8.84 -0.97 16.21
CA ALA A 137 -9.99 -0.48 15.42
C ALA A 137 -10.11 -1.18 14.05
N ALA A 138 -8.99 -1.55 13.44
CA ALA A 138 -8.95 -2.21 12.14
C ALA A 138 -8.90 -3.75 12.21
N THR A 139 -8.92 -4.33 13.42
CA THR A 139 -8.81 -5.78 13.60
C THR A 139 -10.18 -6.44 13.49
N ARG A 140 -10.26 -7.58 12.79
CA ARG A 140 -11.43 -8.46 12.73
C ARG A 140 -10.96 -9.91 12.82
N CYS A 141 -11.70 -10.75 13.53
CA CYS A 141 -11.40 -12.17 13.66
C CYS A 141 -12.60 -12.99 13.19
N LYS A 142 -12.34 -14.06 12.46
CA LYS A 142 -13.34 -15.04 12.04
C LYS A 142 -12.67 -16.40 11.98
N ASP A 143 -13.15 -17.35 12.78
CA ASP A 143 -12.57 -18.69 12.89
C ASP A 143 -11.04 -18.61 13.14
N ASN A 144 -10.22 -19.17 12.24
CA ASN A 144 -8.75 -19.16 12.31
C ASN A 144 -8.10 -18.06 11.45
N THR A 145 -8.90 -17.11 10.98
CA THR A 145 -8.44 -16.02 10.12
C THR A 145 -8.55 -14.70 10.85
N ARG A 146 -7.43 -13.98 10.89
CA ARG A 146 -7.34 -12.63 11.44
C ARG A 146 -7.11 -11.62 10.33
N ALA A 147 -7.89 -10.56 10.33
CA ALA A 147 -7.68 -9.36 9.55
C ALA A 147 -7.17 -8.23 10.44
N ILE A 148 -6.18 -7.48 9.97
CA ILE A 148 -5.71 -6.25 10.61
C ILE A 148 -5.60 -5.21 9.49
N GLY A 149 -6.62 -4.37 9.33
CA GLY A 149 -6.78 -3.54 8.15
C GLY A 149 -6.78 -4.39 6.88
N PHE A 150 -5.87 -4.06 5.96
CA PHE A 150 -5.69 -4.84 4.73
C PHE A 150 -4.89 -6.13 4.90
N ALA A 151 -4.31 -6.39 6.08
CA ALA A 151 -3.58 -7.62 6.31
C ALA A 151 -4.54 -8.79 6.52
N ARG A 152 -4.16 -9.97 6.03
CA ARG A 152 -4.80 -11.26 6.31
C ARG A 152 -3.78 -12.24 6.83
N TYR A 153 -4.15 -12.94 7.89
CA TYR A 153 -3.38 -14.01 8.51
C TYR A 153 -4.28 -15.24 8.60
N ASP A 154 -3.87 -16.33 7.95
CA ASP A 154 -4.43 -17.66 8.17
C ASP A 154 -3.43 -18.39 9.08
N ASP A 155 -3.76 -18.49 10.36
CA ASP A 155 -2.85 -18.98 11.40
C ASP A 155 -2.54 -20.47 11.23
N LEU A 156 -3.46 -21.25 10.64
CA LEU A 156 -3.27 -22.67 10.38
C LEU A 156 -2.36 -22.92 9.17
N LYS A 157 -2.46 -22.11 8.13
CA LYS A 157 -1.69 -22.29 6.88
C LYS A 157 -0.41 -21.45 6.83
N GLY A 158 -0.17 -20.60 7.84
CA GLY A 158 0.95 -19.66 7.85
C GLY A 158 0.92 -18.68 6.67
N LYS A 159 -0.26 -18.45 6.07
CA LYS A 159 -0.42 -17.61 4.88
C LYS A 159 -0.67 -16.17 5.29
N LYS A 160 0.00 -15.24 4.61
CA LYS A 160 -0.07 -13.80 4.89
C LYS A 160 -0.14 -12.99 3.59
N ILE A 161 -1.01 -11.99 3.54
CA ILE A 161 -1.13 -11.03 2.42
C ILE A 161 -1.57 -9.65 2.94
N GLY A 162 -1.24 -8.59 2.22
CA GLY A 162 -1.69 -7.20 2.44
C GLY A 162 -1.06 -6.51 3.64
N SER A 163 0.04 -7.03 4.16
CA SER A 163 0.61 -6.56 5.43
C SER A 163 1.44 -5.28 5.31
N HIS A 164 2.18 -5.13 4.21
CA HIS A 164 2.88 -3.90 3.88
C HIS A 164 1.91 -2.79 3.55
N LEU A 165 0.85 -3.11 2.81
CA LEU A 165 -0.23 -2.15 2.54
C LEU A 165 -0.91 -1.73 3.84
N SER A 166 -1.28 -2.67 4.71
CA SER A 166 -1.89 -2.36 6.00
C SER A 166 -1.00 -1.46 6.85
N SER A 167 0.28 -1.83 7.03
CA SER A 167 1.22 -1.05 7.84
C SER A 167 1.45 0.36 7.30
N SER A 168 1.65 0.48 5.98
CA SER A 168 1.86 1.77 5.33
C SER A 168 0.62 2.66 5.36
N TYR A 169 -0.57 2.05 5.26
CA TYR A 169 -1.83 2.77 5.40
C TYR A 169 -2.08 3.20 6.84
N THR A 170 -1.73 2.38 7.85
CA THR A 170 -1.73 2.81 9.26
C THR A 170 -0.92 4.08 9.44
N TYR A 171 0.31 4.13 8.91
CA TYR A 171 1.14 5.33 8.97
C TYR A 171 0.54 6.52 8.23
N LEU A 172 -0.18 6.28 7.12
CA LEU A 172 -0.86 7.35 6.39
C LEU A 172 -2.00 7.95 7.22
N LEU A 173 -2.78 7.13 7.92
CA LEU A 173 -3.83 7.59 8.82
C LEU A 173 -3.25 8.31 10.05
N LEU A 174 -2.13 7.82 10.60
CA LEU A 174 -1.41 8.47 11.70
C LEU A 174 -0.87 9.86 11.31
N GLU A 175 -0.29 9.99 10.13
CA GLU A 175 0.15 11.29 9.59
C GLU A 175 -1.07 12.21 9.38
N ARG A 176 -2.16 11.68 8.79
CA ARG A 176 -3.35 12.45 8.39
C ARG A 176 -4.18 12.98 9.56
N TYR A 177 -4.39 12.18 10.60
CA TYR A 177 -5.33 12.51 11.68
C TYR A 177 -4.67 12.89 13.00
N PHE A 178 -3.44 12.46 13.21
CA PHE A 178 -2.74 12.64 14.48
C PHE A 178 -1.45 13.47 14.36
N ASN A 179 -1.12 13.93 13.14
CA ASN A 179 0.12 14.65 12.83
C ASN A 179 1.38 13.91 13.29
N LEU A 180 1.37 12.57 13.27
CA LEU A 180 2.51 11.75 13.66
C LEU A 180 3.38 11.39 12.46
N PHE A 181 4.62 11.88 12.48
CA PHE A 181 5.61 11.63 11.41
C PHE A 181 6.64 10.61 11.87
N PHE A 182 6.64 9.43 11.25
CA PHE A 182 7.64 8.40 11.50
C PHE A 182 8.87 8.62 10.60
N SER A 183 10.08 8.40 11.14
CA SER A 183 11.33 8.69 10.42
C SER A 183 11.41 7.90 9.10
N ARG A 184 11.61 8.64 8.01
CA ARG A 184 11.27 8.27 6.62
C ARG A 184 12.29 7.40 5.87
N SER A 185 13.29 6.82 6.54
CA SER A 185 14.51 6.33 5.85
C SER A 185 14.31 5.07 4.98
N ALA A 186 13.34 4.21 5.28
CA ALA A 186 12.94 3.06 4.43
C ALA A 186 11.44 3.02 4.10
N SER A 187 10.62 3.88 4.74
CA SER A 187 9.16 3.86 4.68
C SER A 187 8.55 4.75 3.59
N THR A 188 9.31 5.64 2.95
CA THR A 188 8.78 6.59 1.95
C THR A 188 8.19 5.89 0.73
N LEU A 189 8.81 4.80 0.29
CA LEU A 189 8.39 4.12 -0.92
C LEU A 189 7.05 3.41 -0.77
N SER A 190 6.90 2.64 0.32
CA SER A 190 5.66 1.96 0.64
C SER A 190 4.53 2.97 0.90
N PHE A 191 4.88 4.14 1.43
CA PHE A 191 3.95 5.25 1.61
C PHE A 191 3.47 5.83 0.27
N ASP A 192 4.37 6.05 -0.68
CA ASP A 192 4.01 6.56 -2.01
C ASP A 192 3.17 5.56 -2.81
N ILE A 193 3.53 4.27 -2.75
CA ILE A 193 2.72 3.18 -3.31
C ILE A 193 1.33 3.17 -2.68
N THR A 194 1.24 3.30 -1.37
CA THR A 194 -0.02 3.29 -0.64
C THR A 194 -0.90 4.48 -1.01
N LYS A 195 -0.34 5.68 -1.12
CA LYS A 195 -1.04 6.87 -1.64
C LYS A 195 -1.51 6.67 -3.08
N TYR A 196 -0.74 5.96 -3.90
CA TYR A 196 -1.13 5.65 -5.27
C TYR A 196 -2.29 4.65 -5.33
N ILE A 197 -2.27 3.60 -4.50
CA ILE A 197 -3.40 2.65 -4.37
C ILE A 197 -4.65 3.38 -3.84
N GLU A 198 -4.49 4.27 -2.85
CA GLU A 198 -5.59 5.12 -2.38
C GLU A 198 -6.16 6.00 -3.50
N TRP A 199 -5.32 6.58 -4.37
CA TRP A 199 -5.81 7.33 -5.54
C TRP A 199 -6.58 6.46 -6.54
N LEU A 200 -6.17 5.21 -6.75
CA LEU A 200 -6.89 4.27 -7.63
C LEU A 200 -8.29 3.94 -7.09
N VAL A 201 -8.42 3.82 -5.77
CA VAL A 201 -9.63 3.33 -5.07
C VAL A 201 -10.54 4.48 -4.61
N GLY A 202 -9.97 5.65 -4.35
CA GLY A 202 -10.59 6.77 -3.65
C GLY A 202 -10.32 6.71 -2.14
N LYS A 203 -10.01 7.88 -1.55
CA LYS A 203 -9.68 8.05 -0.13
C LYS A 203 -10.75 7.45 0.79
N ASP A 204 -12.00 7.91 0.63
CA ASP A 204 -13.12 7.53 1.48
C ASP A 204 -13.40 6.03 1.43
N THR A 205 -13.34 5.46 0.22
CA THR A 205 -13.46 4.02 0.00
C THR A 205 -12.33 3.27 0.68
N MET A 206 -11.09 3.73 0.55
CA MET A 206 -9.92 3.09 1.14
C MET A 206 -9.98 3.10 2.68
N GLU A 207 -10.41 4.21 3.29
CA GLU A 207 -10.61 4.34 4.74
C GLU A 207 -11.66 3.35 5.24
N ASN A 208 -12.83 3.33 4.61
CA ASN A 208 -13.93 2.42 4.94
C ASN A 208 -13.48 0.95 4.87
N LEU A 209 -12.83 0.57 3.76
CA LEU A 209 -12.34 -0.78 3.56
C LEU A 209 -11.24 -1.15 4.57
N TYR A 210 -10.39 -0.20 4.96
CA TYR A 210 -9.37 -0.43 5.97
C TYR A 210 -9.99 -0.73 7.34
N PHE A 211 -10.91 0.12 7.83
CA PHE A 211 -11.52 -0.08 9.13
C PHE A 211 -12.39 -1.33 9.21
N ARG A 212 -13.02 -1.74 8.10
CA ARG A 212 -13.76 -3.01 8.02
C ARG A 212 -12.86 -4.22 7.86
N GLY A 213 -11.55 -3.99 7.70
CA GLY A 213 -10.59 -5.00 7.32
C GLY A 213 -11.03 -5.77 6.08
N ALA A 214 -11.45 -5.11 5.00
CA ALA A 214 -12.10 -5.70 3.82
C ALA A 214 -11.15 -5.77 2.60
N LEU A 215 -10.07 -6.56 2.71
CA LEU A 215 -9.10 -6.77 1.64
C LEU A 215 -9.74 -7.35 0.36
N ASP A 216 -10.74 -8.22 0.50
CA ASP A 216 -11.46 -8.84 -0.60
C ASP A 216 -12.16 -7.79 -1.48
N GLN A 217 -12.83 -6.82 -0.85
CA GLN A 217 -13.49 -5.70 -1.53
C GLN A 217 -12.47 -4.71 -2.09
N LEU A 218 -11.34 -4.48 -1.42
CA LEU A 218 -10.23 -3.70 -2.00
C LEU A 218 -9.75 -4.35 -3.31
N VAL A 219 -9.57 -5.67 -3.30
CA VAL A 219 -9.19 -6.42 -4.50
C VAL A 219 -10.24 -6.27 -5.59
N GLU A 220 -11.53 -6.31 -5.27
CA GLU A 220 -12.60 -6.06 -6.26
C GLU A 220 -12.54 -4.65 -6.85
N LYS A 221 -12.34 -3.61 -6.01
CA LYS A 221 -12.20 -2.23 -6.49
C LYS A 221 -11.01 -2.06 -7.43
N LEU A 222 -9.87 -2.67 -7.11
CA LEU A 222 -8.69 -2.70 -7.96
C LEU A 222 -8.89 -3.57 -9.22
N SER A 223 -9.79 -4.56 -9.17
CA SER A 223 -10.05 -5.48 -10.29
C SER A 223 -10.78 -4.83 -11.46
N VAL A 224 -11.27 -3.60 -11.29
CA VAL A 224 -11.74 -2.74 -12.39
C VAL A 224 -10.60 -2.45 -13.37
N TYR A 225 -9.35 -2.36 -12.88
CA TYR A 225 -8.19 -1.96 -13.68
C TYR A 225 -7.29 -3.15 -14.09
N SER A 226 -7.31 -4.25 -13.36
CA SER A 226 -6.51 -5.45 -13.65
C SER A 226 -7.30 -6.70 -13.28
N SER A 227 -6.95 -7.88 -13.78
CA SER A 227 -7.68 -9.08 -13.36
C SER A 227 -7.50 -9.33 -11.86
N ARG A 228 -8.53 -9.85 -11.18
CA ARG A 228 -8.48 -10.20 -9.74
C ARG A 228 -7.23 -10.98 -9.36
N LYS A 229 -6.88 -11.99 -10.16
CA LYS A 229 -5.63 -12.77 -10.00
C LYS A 229 -4.38 -11.89 -10.00
N ARG A 230 -4.25 -10.97 -10.96
CA ARG A 230 -3.10 -10.06 -11.06
C ARG A 230 -3.04 -9.07 -9.90
N VAL A 231 -4.19 -8.62 -9.39
CA VAL A 231 -4.25 -7.75 -8.20
C VAL A 231 -3.74 -8.49 -6.97
N ILE A 232 -4.15 -9.75 -6.77
CA ILE A 232 -3.67 -10.59 -5.66
C ILE A 232 -2.16 -10.84 -5.78
N GLU A 233 -1.68 -11.20 -6.97
CA GLU A 233 -0.24 -11.38 -7.25
C GLU A 233 0.55 -10.10 -6.94
N MET A 234 0.05 -8.93 -7.35
CA MET A 234 0.64 -7.63 -7.04
C MET A 234 0.70 -7.36 -5.52
N LEU A 235 -0.35 -7.66 -4.76
CA LEU A 235 -0.34 -7.47 -3.30
C LEU A 235 0.65 -8.40 -2.59
N LEU A 236 0.79 -9.65 -3.08
CA LEU A 236 1.81 -10.57 -2.59
C LEU A 236 3.23 -10.08 -2.94
N GLU A 237 3.43 -9.52 -4.13
CA GLU A 237 4.68 -8.88 -4.50
C GLU A 237 4.99 -7.70 -3.58
N PHE A 238 4.00 -6.85 -3.26
CA PHE A 238 4.18 -5.74 -2.33
C PHE A 238 4.64 -6.22 -0.96
N ASP A 239 4.07 -7.32 -0.46
CA ASP A 239 4.49 -7.93 0.79
C ASP A 239 5.92 -8.48 0.76
N ASN A 240 6.34 -8.98 -0.39
CA ASN A 240 7.69 -9.49 -0.58
C ASN A 240 8.75 -8.39 -0.77
N LEU A 241 8.35 -7.19 -1.22
CA LEU A 241 9.26 -6.07 -1.44
C LEU A 241 9.90 -5.57 -0.15
N GLY A 242 9.20 -5.55 0.98
CA GLY A 242 9.78 -5.10 2.25
C GLY A 242 10.51 -6.19 3.06
N LEU A 243 10.60 -7.42 2.54
CA LEU A 243 11.34 -8.52 3.19
C LEU A 243 12.82 -8.61 2.78
N LYS A 244 13.31 -7.78 1.85
CA LYS A 244 14.64 -7.96 1.25
C LYS A 244 15.53 -6.72 1.32
N ASP A 245 15.92 -6.35 2.54
CA ASP A 245 17.12 -5.56 2.82
C ASP A 245 18.42 -6.41 2.74
N ASN A 246 18.34 -7.59 2.12
CA ASN A 246 19.50 -8.43 1.83
C ASN A 246 20.28 -7.82 0.66
N ARG A 247 21.32 -7.06 0.98
CA ARG A 247 22.26 -6.44 0.02
C ARG A 247 22.75 -7.40 -1.09
N ARG A 248 22.76 -8.72 -0.83
CA ARG A 248 23.16 -9.75 -1.80
C ARG A 248 22.23 -9.90 -3.01
N ASN A 249 20.98 -9.45 -2.94
CA ASN A 249 19.98 -9.60 -4.02
C ASN A 249 19.33 -8.27 -4.44
N GLN A 250 20.03 -7.16 -4.28
CA GLN A 250 19.51 -5.82 -4.52
C GLN A 250 19.03 -5.59 -5.97
N HIS A 251 19.68 -6.22 -6.96
CA HIS A 251 19.23 -6.18 -8.36
C HIS A 251 17.85 -6.83 -8.54
N TYR A 252 17.61 -8.00 -7.94
CA TYR A 252 16.34 -8.72 -8.05
C TYR A 252 15.20 -7.98 -7.37
N THR A 253 15.45 -7.42 -6.18
CA THR A 253 14.48 -6.57 -5.49
C THR A 253 14.13 -5.37 -6.35
N ASN A 254 15.11 -4.77 -7.04
CA ASN A 254 14.87 -3.65 -7.96
C ASN A 254 14.07 -4.04 -9.21
N LEU A 255 14.31 -5.22 -9.81
CA LEU A 255 13.52 -5.71 -10.95
C LEU A 255 12.08 -5.99 -10.55
N ALA A 256 11.88 -6.74 -9.46
CA ALA A 256 10.54 -7.01 -8.92
C ALA A 256 9.82 -5.71 -8.57
N TYR A 257 10.54 -4.71 -8.04
CA TYR A 257 10.01 -3.39 -7.77
C TYR A 257 9.56 -2.67 -9.04
N ARG A 258 10.38 -2.65 -10.10
CA ARG A 258 10.00 -2.02 -11.39
C ARG A 258 8.79 -2.68 -12.00
N GLU A 259 8.72 -4.01 -11.98
CA GLU A 259 7.56 -4.75 -12.48
C GLU A 259 6.30 -4.42 -11.68
N PHE A 260 6.42 -4.35 -10.35
CA PHE A 260 5.34 -3.95 -9.46
C PHE A 260 4.83 -2.54 -9.79
N ILE A 261 5.74 -1.57 -9.95
CA ILE A 261 5.37 -0.20 -10.31
C ILE A 261 4.75 -0.11 -11.69
N LEU A 262 5.26 -0.86 -12.67
CA LEU A 262 4.67 -0.91 -14.00
C LEU A 262 3.22 -1.42 -13.96
N LYS A 263 2.94 -2.44 -13.14
CA LYS A 263 1.56 -2.94 -12.93
C LYS A 263 0.65 -1.85 -12.36
N LEU A 264 1.11 -1.12 -11.33
CA LEU A 264 0.36 0.00 -10.76
C LEU A 264 0.14 1.14 -11.76
N THR A 265 1.18 1.53 -12.50
CA THR A 265 1.09 2.56 -13.53
C THR A 265 0.08 2.19 -14.62
N HIS A 266 0.07 0.93 -15.08
CA HIS A 266 -0.94 0.46 -16.02
C HIS A 266 -2.36 0.55 -15.45
N MET A 267 -2.55 0.27 -14.15
CA MET A 267 -3.84 0.46 -13.50
C MET A 267 -4.25 1.94 -13.46
N GLY A 268 -3.32 2.86 -13.20
CA GLY A 268 -3.59 4.29 -13.23
C GLY A 268 -3.94 4.83 -14.61
N ILE A 269 -3.20 4.41 -15.64
CA ILE A 269 -3.53 4.75 -17.04
C ILE A 269 -4.94 4.22 -17.38
N ARG A 270 -5.27 3.01 -16.93
CA ARG A 270 -6.62 2.47 -17.15
C ARG A 270 -7.69 3.21 -16.36
N LYS A 271 -7.42 3.68 -15.14
CA LYS A 271 -8.32 4.57 -14.40
C LYS A 271 -8.63 5.81 -15.22
N LEU A 272 -7.61 6.52 -15.72
CA LEU A 272 -7.79 7.71 -16.56
C LEU A 272 -8.61 7.48 -17.84
N ARG A 273 -8.59 6.25 -18.37
CA ARG A 273 -9.40 5.89 -19.54
C ARG A 273 -10.86 5.58 -19.20
N LEU A 274 -11.08 4.95 -18.05
CA LEU A 274 -12.42 4.54 -17.61
C LEU A 274 -13.18 5.66 -16.90
N ASP A 275 -12.44 6.54 -16.23
CA ASP A 275 -12.90 7.62 -15.38
C ASP A 275 -12.04 8.86 -15.69
N PRO A 276 -12.30 9.51 -16.84
CA PRO A 276 -11.50 10.65 -17.30
C PRO A 276 -11.66 11.84 -16.33
N PRO A 277 -10.57 12.57 -16.02
CA PRO A 277 -10.64 13.79 -15.22
C PRO A 277 -11.62 14.81 -15.78
N GLU A 278 -12.38 15.47 -14.89
CA GLU A 278 -13.37 16.48 -15.27
C GLU A 278 -12.72 17.86 -15.50
N SER A 279 -11.51 18.06 -14.96
CA SER A 279 -10.75 19.31 -15.06
C SER A 279 -9.28 19.09 -15.45
N GLU A 280 -8.64 20.15 -15.96
CA GLU A 280 -7.21 20.14 -16.28
C GLU A 280 -6.37 19.95 -15.00
N GLU A 281 -6.80 20.50 -13.88
CA GLU A 281 -6.17 20.36 -12.57
C GLU A 281 -6.16 18.90 -12.10
N GLU A 282 -7.29 18.19 -12.25
CA GLU A 282 -7.38 16.77 -11.91
C GLU A 282 -6.50 15.92 -12.82
N LEU A 283 -6.43 16.23 -14.11
CA LEU A 283 -5.53 15.55 -15.04
C LEU A 283 -4.07 15.76 -14.65
N LYS A 284 -3.66 17.02 -14.39
CA LYS A 284 -2.31 17.35 -13.92
C LYS A 284 -1.97 16.59 -12.64
N TYR A 285 -2.90 16.55 -11.69
CA TYR A 285 -2.72 15.82 -10.45
C TYR A 285 -2.56 14.31 -10.67
N ALA A 286 -3.38 13.70 -11.52
CA ALA A 286 -3.29 12.28 -11.83
C ALA A 286 -1.98 11.91 -12.55
N LEU A 287 -1.57 12.71 -13.54
CA LEU A 287 -0.31 12.50 -14.24
C LEU A 287 0.89 12.72 -13.29
N MET A 288 0.83 13.69 -12.38
CA MET A 288 1.84 13.88 -11.34
C MET A 288 1.98 12.65 -10.44
N ARG A 289 0.86 11.99 -10.07
CA ARG A 289 0.89 10.73 -9.29
C ARG A 289 1.56 9.60 -10.06
N ILE A 290 1.23 9.42 -11.33
CA ILE A 290 1.87 8.44 -12.22
C ILE A 290 3.38 8.71 -12.35
N ASN A 291 3.75 9.97 -12.57
CA ASN A 291 5.13 10.38 -12.72
C ASN A 291 5.93 10.20 -11.44
N THR A 292 5.37 10.55 -10.28
CA THR A 292 6.04 10.39 -8.97
C THR A 292 6.34 8.92 -8.71
N LEU A 293 5.37 8.03 -8.92
CA LEU A 293 5.55 6.59 -8.75
C LEU A 293 6.63 6.04 -9.71
N SER A 294 6.56 6.44 -10.98
CA SER A 294 7.51 6.03 -12.02
C SER A 294 8.92 6.56 -11.76
N PHE A 295 9.06 7.81 -11.33
CA PHE A 295 10.33 8.44 -11.02
C PHE A 295 11.00 7.85 -9.78
N ASN A 296 10.22 7.50 -8.75
CA ASN A 296 10.73 6.78 -7.59
C ASN A 296 11.31 5.41 -7.98
N SER A 297 10.70 4.70 -8.93
CA SER A 297 11.27 3.48 -9.50
C SER A 297 12.59 3.69 -10.24
N TYR A 298 12.71 4.84 -10.91
CA TYR A 298 13.92 5.23 -11.58
C TYR A 298 15.04 5.59 -10.60
N ARG A 299 14.77 6.33 -9.51
CA ARG A 299 15.76 6.67 -8.46
C ARG A 299 16.36 5.45 -7.77
N ILE A 300 15.54 4.43 -7.50
CA ILE A 300 15.97 3.15 -6.91
C ILE A 300 16.87 2.38 -7.90
N GLY A 301 16.53 2.46 -9.19
CA GLY A 301 17.43 2.04 -10.25
C GLY A 301 18.75 2.82 -10.23
N LYS A 302 18.69 4.15 -10.09
CA LYS A 302 19.79 5.10 -10.17
C LYS A 302 20.88 4.93 -9.12
N ARG A 303 20.47 4.65 -7.87
CA ARG A 303 21.42 4.41 -6.77
C ARG A 303 22.31 3.18 -6.99
N ASN A 304 21.90 2.23 -7.82
CA ASN A 304 22.58 0.93 -7.97
C ASN A 304 23.01 0.58 -9.40
N TYR A 305 22.44 1.26 -10.40
CA TYR A 305 22.88 1.28 -11.79
C TYR A 305 22.87 2.75 -12.15
N ALA A 306 24.00 3.41 -12.33
CA ALA A 306 23.98 4.78 -12.86
C ALA A 306 23.32 4.76 -14.27
N PRO A 307 22.16 5.41 -14.51
CA PRO A 307 21.57 5.57 -15.81
C PRO A 307 21.72 7.04 -16.20
N SER A 308 22.30 7.24 -17.36
CA SER A 308 22.45 8.54 -18.02
C SER A 308 21.16 9.37 -17.95
N LEU A 309 21.36 10.68 -17.85
CA LEU A 309 20.40 11.80 -17.81
C LEU A 309 19.24 11.75 -18.85
N LYS A 310 19.27 10.79 -19.78
CA LYS A 310 18.42 10.73 -20.96
C LYS A 310 16.97 10.34 -20.66
N MET A 311 16.72 9.41 -19.72
CA MET A 311 15.36 8.93 -19.41
C MET A 311 14.44 9.95 -18.71
N SER A 312 14.99 10.94 -17.97
CA SER A 312 14.13 11.97 -17.35
C SER A 312 13.64 12.99 -18.38
N ILE A 313 14.49 13.34 -19.35
CA ILE A 313 14.14 14.22 -20.47
C ILE A 313 13.08 13.56 -21.35
N ASP A 314 13.15 12.24 -21.53
CA ASP A 314 12.17 11.50 -22.33
C ASP A 314 10.81 11.41 -21.62
N ALA A 315 10.76 11.24 -20.29
CA ALA A 315 9.52 11.21 -19.53
C ALA A 315 8.80 12.58 -19.51
N GLU A 316 9.54 13.67 -19.38
CA GLU A 316 9.02 15.04 -19.41
C GLU A 316 8.47 15.39 -20.81
N LYS A 317 9.17 15.00 -21.88
CA LYS A 317 8.68 15.17 -23.26
C LYS A 317 7.44 14.32 -23.57
N ILE A 318 7.35 13.12 -23.00
CA ILE A 318 6.14 12.29 -23.11
C ILE A 318 4.96 12.96 -22.40
N TYR A 319 5.19 13.51 -21.21
CA TYR A 319 4.17 14.24 -20.45
C TYR A 319 3.66 15.49 -21.18
N GLU A 320 4.55 16.31 -21.75
CA GLU A 320 4.16 17.48 -22.55
C GLU A 320 3.33 17.09 -23.77
N LYS A 321 3.72 16.00 -24.44
CA LYS A 321 3.02 15.49 -25.63
C LYS A 321 1.63 14.94 -25.30
N GLU A 322 1.45 14.31 -24.14
CA GLU A 322 0.14 13.82 -23.69
C GLU A 322 -0.80 14.96 -23.26
N ILE A 323 -0.28 16.01 -22.60
CA ILE A 323 -1.06 17.22 -22.28
C ILE A 323 -1.52 17.92 -23.54
N GLU A 324 -0.64 18.08 -24.54
CA GLU A 324 -0.99 18.72 -25.80
C GLU A 324 -2.03 17.91 -26.58
N HIS A 325 -1.96 16.58 -26.52
CA HIS A 325 -2.97 15.71 -27.12
C HIS A 325 -4.32 15.81 -26.40
N TYR A 326 -4.32 15.86 -25.07
CA TYR A 326 -5.55 16.03 -24.28
C TYR A 326 -6.26 17.33 -24.66
N ARG A 327 -5.55 18.48 -24.64
CA ARG A 327 -6.05 19.80 -25.06
C ARG A 327 -6.73 19.76 -26.42
N LYS A 328 -6.05 19.16 -27.41
CA LYS A 328 -6.58 18.99 -28.77
C LYS A 328 -7.82 18.08 -28.85
N SER A 329 -7.96 17.12 -27.94
CA SER A 329 -9.07 16.16 -27.93
C SER A 329 -10.31 16.64 -27.17
N THR A 330 -10.15 17.62 -26.28
CA THR A 330 -11.22 18.16 -25.42
C THR A 330 -11.68 19.56 -25.81
N ASN A 331 -11.14 20.16 -26.89
CA ASN A 331 -11.35 21.57 -27.25
C ASN A 331 -11.03 22.55 -26.10
N LEU A 332 -9.93 22.27 -25.37
CA LEU A 332 -9.39 23.15 -24.33
C LEU A 332 -8.11 23.84 -24.80
#